data_AF-A0A9Y2E6J8-F1
#
_entry.id   AF-A0A9Y2E6J8-F1
#
_cell.length_a   1.000
_cell.length_b   1.000
_cell.length_c   1.000
_cell.angle_alpha   90.00
_cell.angle_beta   90.00
_cell.angle_gamma   90.00
#
_symmetry.space_group_name_H-M   'P 1'
#
loop_
_entity.id
_entity.type
_entity.pdbx_description
1 polymer ?
#
loop_
_entity_poly.entity_id
_entity_poly.type
_entity_poly.pdbx_seq_one_letter_code
_entity_poly.pdbx_strand_id
1 'polypeptide(L)'
;MADTDRIRPDGGIDALDPPPTDIMDEETLEPARLAQNASRLETVVQLLNQPALARVYVYVCYWGPVSSPEVMDDLELSKSTTYEYVDQLVDLGLIDRDDSTRPQQLTADPIIIVEQYVPIVITPTVLHALALQEVDEDVEYFMDRYGAGKLIAALRGAGLHFAGKTTQRMVATDIDVRETEAMMIIYALEPALTVGRTHDPFFEHLFPDVHDQMDLPSLDEVDRAESDSHE
;
A
#
# COMPACT_ATOMS: atom_id res chain seq x y z
N MET A 1 5.05 34.23 -34.98
CA MET A 1 5.97 35.28 -34.47
C MET A 1 5.54 35.52 -33.03
N ALA A 2 6.49 35.56 -32.09
CA ALA A 2 6.24 35.87 -30.67
C ALA A 2 5.67 37.32 -30.55
N ASP A 3 5.20 37.87 -29.42
CA ASP A 3 5.41 37.59 -27.99
C ASP A 3 4.37 38.43 -27.18
N THR A 4 4.14 38.35 -25.86
CA THR A 4 4.66 37.53 -24.73
C THR A 4 3.53 37.32 -23.69
N ASP A 5 3.70 36.36 -22.77
CA ASP A 5 3.50 36.45 -21.30
C ASP A 5 2.42 37.37 -20.66
N ARG A 6 1.64 36.80 -19.72
CA ARG A 6 0.80 37.52 -18.74
C ARG A 6 1.01 37.02 -17.29
N ILE A 7 2.26 36.82 -16.89
CA ILE A 7 2.68 36.82 -15.49
C ILE A 7 2.14 38.06 -14.78
N ARG A 8 1.54 37.87 -13.60
CA ARG A 8 1.18 38.98 -12.71
C ARG A 8 2.43 39.49 -11.97
N PRO A 9 2.53 40.79 -11.69
CA PRO A 9 3.72 41.41 -11.10
C PRO A 9 3.96 41.07 -9.61
N ASP A 10 3.16 40.19 -9.01
CA ASP A 10 3.20 39.77 -7.61
C ASP A 10 3.68 38.31 -7.39
N GLY A 11 3.85 37.53 -8.47
CA GLY A 11 4.38 36.15 -8.38
C GLY A 11 3.45 35.14 -7.70
N GLY A 12 2.17 35.46 -7.52
CA GLY A 12 1.18 34.54 -6.98
C GLY A 12 0.84 33.43 -7.98
N ILE A 13 1.02 32.17 -7.59
CA ILE A 13 0.35 31.05 -8.25
C ILE A 13 -1.16 31.18 -8.03
N ASP A 14 -1.96 30.97 -9.07
CA ASP A 14 -3.40 30.80 -8.92
C ASP A 14 -3.59 29.55 -8.06
N ALA A 15 -3.97 29.75 -6.79
CA ALA A 15 -4.38 28.65 -5.95
C ALA A 15 -5.62 28.03 -6.60
N LEU A 16 -5.49 26.78 -7.05
CA LEU A 16 -6.64 25.94 -7.36
C LEU A 16 -7.61 26.03 -6.19
N ASP A 17 -8.89 26.22 -6.52
CA ASP A 17 -10.00 26.57 -5.61
C ASP A 17 -9.78 25.96 -4.20
N PRO A 18 -9.69 26.78 -3.13
CA PRO A 18 -9.38 26.25 -1.80
C PRO A 18 -10.41 25.17 -1.44
N PRO A 19 -9.96 24.01 -0.93
CA PRO A 19 -10.81 22.85 -0.76
C PRO A 19 -12.07 23.17 0.08
N PRO A 20 -13.23 22.56 -0.23
CA PRO A 20 -14.46 22.77 0.52
C PRO A 20 -14.23 22.59 2.02
N THR A 21 -14.50 23.63 2.81
CA THR A 21 -14.15 23.67 4.25
C THR A 21 -15.03 22.76 5.12
N ASP A 22 -15.89 21.95 4.51
CA ASP A 22 -16.99 21.18 5.13
C ASP A 22 -16.54 19.84 5.75
N ILE A 23 -15.25 19.49 5.63
CA ILE A 23 -14.65 18.27 6.22
C ILE A 23 -13.71 18.60 7.41
N MET A 24 -13.35 19.88 7.57
CA MET A 24 -12.52 20.37 8.68
C MET A 24 -13.37 21.18 9.65
N ASP A 25 -14.23 20.49 10.39
CA ASP A 25 -15.04 21.08 11.44
C ASP A 25 -14.21 21.39 12.71
N GLU A 26 -14.83 22.11 13.66
CA GLU A 26 -14.17 22.50 14.92
C GLU A 26 -13.85 21.27 15.80
N GLU A 27 -14.54 20.13 15.60
CA GLU A 27 -14.28 18.87 16.32
C GLU A 27 -13.03 18.15 15.79
N THR A 28 -12.90 17.98 14.48
CA THR A 28 -11.73 17.34 13.83
C THR A 28 -10.44 18.15 14.01
N LEU A 29 -10.56 19.48 14.15
CA LEU A 29 -9.47 20.39 14.48
C LEU A 29 -9.20 20.53 15.99
N GLU A 30 -9.92 19.81 16.87
CA GLU A 30 -9.60 19.82 18.31
C GLU A 30 -8.15 19.36 18.53
N PRO A 31 -7.36 20.06 19.37
CA PRO A 31 -5.98 19.67 19.66
C PRO A 31 -5.83 18.23 20.15
N ALA A 32 -6.84 17.69 20.83
CA ALA A 32 -6.88 16.30 21.28
C ALA A 32 -7.06 15.31 20.12
N ARG A 33 -7.92 15.60 19.14
CA ARG A 33 -8.12 14.79 17.93
C ARG A 33 -6.89 14.84 17.03
N LEU A 34 -6.32 16.03 16.82
CA LEU A 34 -5.08 16.20 16.05
C LEU A 34 -3.90 15.44 16.69
N ALA A 35 -3.75 15.48 18.01
CA ALA A 35 -2.73 14.71 18.72
C ALA A 35 -2.93 13.19 18.61
N GLN A 36 -4.18 12.70 18.61
CA GLN A 36 -4.49 11.28 18.40
C GLN A 36 -4.24 10.82 16.95
N ASN A 37 -4.46 11.70 15.97
CA ASN A 37 -4.25 11.39 14.56
C ASN A 37 -2.76 11.50 14.16
N ALA A 38 -1.97 12.35 14.84
CA ALA A 38 -0.55 12.51 14.58
C ALA A 38 0.23 11.20 14.74
N SER A 39 -0.02 10.42 15.80
CA SER A 39 0.65 9.12 15.99
C SER A 39 0.29 8.11 14.90
N ARG A 40 -0.97 8.08 14.44
CA ARG A 40 -1.39 7.23 13.31
C ARG A 40 -0.64 7.60 12.02
N LEU A 41 -0.44 8.89 11.76
CA LEU A 41 0.33 9.36 10.62
C LEU A 41 1.81 8.98 10.74
N GLU A 42 2.43 9.18 11.91
CA GLU A 42 3.81 8.76 12.19
C GLU A 42 4.00 7.26 11.96
N THR A 43 3.10 6.44 12.47
CA THR A 43 3.09 4.99 12.28
C THR A 43 2.98 4.58 10.80
N VAL A 44 2.09 5.20 10.02
CA VAL A 44 2.02 4.91 8.57
C VAL A 44 3.28 5.39 7.85
N VAL A 45 3.81 6.55 8.18
CA VAL A 45 5.10 7.03 7.64
C VAL A 45 6.23 6.04 7.97
N GLN A 46 6.22 5.40 9.14
CA GLN A 46 7.22 4.38 9.47
C GLN A 46 7.09 3.13 8.59
N LEU A 47 5.87 2.62 8.35
CA LEU A 47 5.64 1.50 7.44
C LEU A 47 6.03 1.84 5.99
N LEU A 48 5.69 3.04 5.50
CA LEU A 48 6.06 3.50 4.15
C LEU A 48 7.58 3.59 3.93
N ASN A 49 8.37 3.75 5.00
CA ASN A 49 9.83 3.85 4.94
C ASN A 49 10.56 2.55 5.36
N GLN A 50 9.83 1.50 5.77
CA GLN A 50 10.41 0.22 6.21
C GLN A 50 9.62 -0.95 5.60
N PRO A 51 9.92 -1.33 4.34
CA PRO A 51 9.10 -2.29 3.61
C PRO A 51 9.11 -3.69 4.24
N ALA A 52 10.24 -4.14 4.79
CA ALA A 52 10.32 -5.36 5.61
C ALA A 52 9.37 -5.36 6.82
N LEU A 53 9.20 -4.21 7.49
CA LEU A 53 8.28 -4.04 8.62
C LEU A 53 6.82 -4.03 8.13
N ALA A 54 6.57 -3.39 6.98
CA ALA A 54 5.27 -3.43 6.31
C ALA A 54 4.88 -4.85 5.87
N ARG A 55 5.82 -5.69 5.41
CA ARG A 55 5.59 -7.09 5.04
C ARG A 55 5.00 -7.90 6.20
N VAL A 56 5.58 -7.76 7.40
CA VAL A 56 5.07 -8.42 8.63
C VAL A 56 3.69 -7.87 9.02
N TYR A 57 3.50 -6.54 9.02
CA TYR A 57 2.21 -5.93 9.36
C TYR A 57 1.08 -6.40 8.43
N VAL A 58 1.33 -6.38 7.12
CA VAL A 58 0.38 -6.81 6.08
C VAL A 58 0.04 -8.30 6.24
N TYR A 59 1.03 -9.15 6.48
CA TYR A 59 0.80 -10.58 6.71
C TYR A 59 -0.13 -10.81 7.92
N VAL A 60 0.12 -10.15 9.05
CA VAL A 60 -0.74 -10.27 10.23
C VAL A 60 -2.14 -9.67 10.01
N CYS A 61 -2.28 -8.65 9.15
CA CYS A 61 -3.60 -8.13 8.74
C CYS A 61 -4.42 -9.13 7.93
N TYR A 62 -3.79 -9.90 7.04
CA TYR A 62 -4.49 -10.79 6.12
C TYR A 62 -4.78 -12.17 6.69
N TRP A 63 -3.82 -12.77 7.40
CA TRP A 63 -3.90 -14.14 7.90
C TRP A 63 -4.16 -14.24 9.41
N GLY A 64 -4.14 -13.11 10.13
CA GLY A 64 -4.38 -13.08 11.58
C GLY A 64 -5.72 -13.69 12.02
N PRO A 65 -5.80 -14.37 13.19
CA PRO A 65 -4.73 -14.53 14.18
C PRO A 65 -3.65 -15.55 13.76
N VAL A 66 -2.37 -15.17 13.91
CA VAL A 66 -1.18 -15.98 13.58
C VAL A 66 -0.13 -15.88 14.69
N SER A 67 0.77 -16.86 14.82
CA SER A 67 1.86 -16.81 15.78
C SER A 67 3.20 -16.39 15.16
N SER A 68 4.14 -15.89 15.97
CA SER A 68 5.47 -15.50 15.48
C SER A 68 6.25 -16.63 14.76
N PRO A 69 6.11 -17.92 15.09
CA PRO A 69 6.61 -19.00 14.25
C PRO A 69 5.99 -19.06 12.84
N GLU A 70 4.67 -18.90 12.70
CA GLU A 70 4.00 -18.88 11.38
C GLU A 70 4.48 -17.68 10.55
N VAL A 71 4.58 -16.49 11.15
CA VAL A 71 5.19 -15.30 10.51
C VAL A 71 6.65 -15.55 10.09
N MET A 72 7.42 -16.30 10.89
CA MET A 72 8.84 -16.58 10.61
C MET A 72 8.99 -17.55 9.44
N ASP A 73 8.17 -18.60 9.42
CA ASP A 73 8.22 -19.66 8.41
C ASP A 73 7.66 -19.15 7.07
N ASP A 74 6.46 -18.55 7.05
CA ASP A 74 5.77 -18.11 5.82
C ASP A 74 6.42 -16.88 5.16
N LEU A 75 7.11 -16.02 5.92
CA LEU A 75 7.86 -14.88 5.37
C LEU A 75 9.35 -15.17 5.16
N GLU A 76 9.81 -16.41 5.42
CA GLU A 76 11.21 -16.86 5.37
C GLU A 76 12.18 -15.98 6.21
N LEU A 77 11.68 -15.40 7.31
CA LEU A 77 12.44 -14.47 8.15
C LEU A 77 13.31 -15.19 9.18
N SER A 78 14.43 -14.55 9.56
CA SER A 78 15.21 -15.06 10.70
C SER A 78 14.40 -14.92 12.00
N LYS A 79 14.62 -15.81 12.97
CA LYS A 79 13.99 -15.71 14.29
C LYS A 79 14.24 -14.36 14.97
N SER A 80 15.47 -13.83 14.91
CA SER A 80 15.79 -12.51 15.48
C SER A 80 15.00 -11.40 14.81
N THR A 81 14.98 -11.40 13.47
CA THR A 81 14.27 -10.42 12.64
C THR A 81 12.77 -10.45 12.89
N THR A 82 12.18 -11.65 12.97
CA THR A 82 10.73 -11.80 13.20
C THR A 82 10.33 -11.23 14.55
N TYR A 83 11.04 -11.58 15.63
CA TYR A 83 10.71 -11.06 16.96
C TYR A 83 11.00 -9.56 17.07
N GLU A 84 12.07 -9.06 16.44
CA GLU A 84 12.36 -7.62 16.36
C GLU A 84 11.24 -6.84 15.66
N TYR A 85 10.79 -7.29 14.49
CA TYR A 85 9.72 -6.61 13.75
C TYR A 85 8.37 -6.71 14.46
N VAL A 86 8.01 -7.87 15.05
CA VAL A 86 6.77 -7.98 15.82
C VAL A 86 6.83 -7.12 17.09
N ASP A 87 7.95 -7.08 17.82
CA ASP A 87 8.10 -6.19 18.98
C ASP A 87 7.99 -4.70 18.57
N GLN A 88 8.61 -4.29 17.45
CA GLN A 88 8.44 -2.93 16.91
C GLN A 88 6.99 -2.61 16.52
N LEU A 89 6.28 -3.54 15.88
CA LEU A 89 4.87 -3.35 15.50
C LEU A 89 3.93 -3.30 16.71
N VAL A 90 4.24 -4.05 17.78
CA VAL A 90 3.53 -3.96 19.07
C VAL A 90 3.78 -2.60 19.73
N ASP A 91 5.04 -2.12 19.77
CA ASP A 91 5.40 -0.81 20.32
C ASP A 91 4.74 0.36 19.56
N LEU A 92 4.50 0.20 18.25
CA LEU A 92 3.77 1.15 17.41
C LEU A 92 2.23 1.05 17.54
N GLY A 93 1.70 0.06 18.27
CA GLY A 93 0.27 -0.21 18.37
C GLY A 93 -0.38 -0.71 17.08
N LEU A 94 0.41 -1.37 16.22
CA LEU A 94 -0.04 -1.96 14.95
C LEU A 94 -0.41 -3.44 15.05
N ILE A 95 0.20 -4.14 16.00
CA ILE A 95 -0.07 -5.55 16.31
C ILE A 95 -0.44 -5.66 17.78
N ASP A 96 -1.56 -6.31 18.06
CA ASP A 96 -1.88 -6.82 19.39
C ASP A 96 -1.32 -8.24 19.55
N ARG A 97 -0.81 -8.54 20.75
CA ARG A 97 -0.26 -9.85 21.13
C ARG A 97 -1.09 -10.46 22.25
N ASP A 98 -1.77 -11.58 21.99
CA ASP A 98 -2.46 -12.34 23.03
C ASP A 98 -1.47 -13.17 23.85
N ASP A 99 -1.11 -12.64 25.02
CA ASP A 99 -0.26 -13.29 26.00
C ASP A 99 -0.90 -14.50 26.70
N SER A 100 -2.21 -14.69 26.57
CA SER A 100 -2.96 -15.79 27.20
C SER A 100 -2.82 -17.12 26.43
N THR A 101 -2.44 -17.08 25.16
CA THR A 101 -2.24 -18.27 24.32
C THR A 101 -0.79 -18.74 24.29
N ARG A 102 -0.58 -20.00 23.88
CA ARG A 102 0.73 -20.59 23.59
C ARG A 102 0.64 -21.46 22.32
N PRO A 103 1.31 -21.08 21.20
CA PRO A 103 2.08 -19.85 21.02
C PRO A 103 1.22 -18.58 21.14
N GLN A 104 1.86 -17.45 21.43
CA GLN A 104 1.20 -16.13 21.44
C GLN A 104 0.61 -15.86 20.06
N GLN A 105 -0.63 -15.39 20.02
CA GLN A 105 -1.31 -15.01 18.79
C GLN A 105 -1.15 -13.52 18.54
N LEU A 106 -1.03 -13.16 17.28
CA LEU A 106 -0.83 -11.81 16.77
C LEU A 106 -2.04 -11.44 15.91
N THR A 107 -2.59 -10.27 16.14
CA THR A 107 -3.68 -9.69 15.35
C THR A 107 -3.35 -8.24 15.01
N ALA A 108 -3.76 -7.77 13.83
CA ALA A 108 -3.54 -6.40 13.38
C ALA A 108 -4.85 -5.81 12.89
N ASP A 109 -5.18 -4.60 13.36
CA ASP A 109 -6.26 -3.82 12.77
C ASP A 109 -5.76 -3.16 11.47
N PRO A 110 -6.43 -3.36 10.33
CA PRO A 110 -6.02 -2.76 9.07
C PRO A 110 -6.22 -1.25 9.10
N ILE A 111 -5.19 -0.49 8.72
CA ILE A 111 -5.22 0.97 8.64
C ILE A 111 -5.63 1.42 7.24
N ILE A 112 -6.51 2.42 7.20
CA ILE A 112 -6.74 3.24 6.01
C ILE A 112 -6.39 4.71 6.27
N ILE A 113 -5.65 5.32 5.35
CA ILE A 113 -5.60 6.78 5.17
C ILE A 113 -6.30 7.11 3.86
N VAL A 114 -7.31 7.98 3.91
CA VAL A 114 -7.91 8.65 2.75
C VAL A 114 -7.73 10.14 2.91
N GLU A 115 -6.92 10.76 2.05
CA GLU A 115 -6.91 12.20 1.86
C GLU A 115 -7.73 12.53 0.60
N GLN A 116 -8.67 13.47 0.69
CA GLN A 116 -9.61 13.77 -0.38
C GLN A 116 -9.15 14.95 -1.25
N TYR A 117 -8.32 15.85 -0.72
CA TYR A 117 -7.83 17.03 -1.44
C TYR A 117 -6.55 16.75 -2.23
N VAL A 118 -5.78 15.76 -1.78
CA VAL A 118 -4.74 15.08 -2.55
C VAL A 118 -5.12 13.60 -2.52
N PRO A 119 -5.76 13.04 -3.57
CA PRO A 119 -6.35 11.70 -3.52
C PRO A 119 -5.30 10.62 -3.27
N ILE A 120 -5.08 10.33 -1.99
CA ILE A 120 -4.14 9.34 -1.48
C ILE A 120 -4.96 8.37 -0.66
N VAL A 121 -4.98 7.12 -1.13
CA VAL A 121 -5.59 5.99 -0.45
C VAL A 121 -4.45 5.06 -0.09
N ILE A 122 -4.18 4.90 1.21
CA ILE A 122 -3.22 3.91 1.74
C ILE A 122 -4.04 2.88 2.49
N THR A 123 -4.01 1.64 2.03
CA THR A 123 -4.66 0.46 2.65
C THR A 123 -3.62 -0.66 2.81
N PRO A 124 -3.93 -1.79 3.48
CA PRO A 124 -3.09 -2.97 3.45
C PRO A 124 -2.61 -3.39 2.05
N THR A 125 -3.44 -3.27 1.00
CA THR A 125 -3.04 -3.57 -0.39
C THR A 125 -1.92 -2.65 -0.89
N VAL A 126 -1.95 -1.37 -0.52
CA VAL A 126 -0.88 -0.40 -0.87
C VAL A 126 0.39 -0.69 -0.10
N LEU A 127 0.28 -1.03 1.18
CA LEU A 127 1.41 -1.45 2.01
C LEU A 127 1.99 -2.79 1.52
N HIS A 128 1.16 -3.70 1.01
CA HIS A 128 1.59 -4.96 0.39
C HIS A 128 2.40 -4.67 -0.88
N ALA A 129 1.87 -3.84 -1.79
CA ALA A 129 2.58 -3.43 -3.00
C ALA A 129 3.95 -2.81 -2.71
N LEU A 130 4.07 -2.01 -1.64
CA LEU A 130 5.36 -1.49 -1.16
C LEU A 130 6.25 -2.59 -0.57
N ALA A 131 5.70 -3.48 0.25
CA ALA A 131 6.42 -4.58 0.88
C ALA A 131 6.98 -5.62 -0.12
N LEU A 132 6.40 -5.73 -1.31
CA LEU A 132 6.91 -6.61 -2.38
C LEU A 132 8.36 -6.27 -2.80
N GLN A 133 8.84 -5.04 -2.60
CA GLN A 133 10.23 -4.67 -2.93
C GLN A 133 11.30 -5.46 -2.13
N GLU A 134 10.92 -6.15 -1.05
CA GLU A 134 11.82 -7.01 -0.27
C GLU A 134 12.01 -8.41 -0.90
N VAL A 135 11.18 -8.77 -1.89
CA VAL A 135 11.12 -10.12 -2.48
C VAL A 135 11.00 -10.13 -4.02
N ASP A 136 10.62 -9.00 -4.64
CA ASP A 136 10.46 -8.84 -6.08
C ASP A 136 11.39 -7.74 -6.61
N GLU A 137 12.33 -8.14 -7.46
CA GLU A 137 13.38 -7.26 -8.02
C GLU A 137 12.86 -6.26 -9.07
N ASP A 138 11.70 -6.50 -9.70
CA ASP A 138 11.05 -5.52 -10.57
C ASP A 138 10.35 -4.42 -9.73
N VAL A 139 9.77 -4.76 -8.58
CA VAL A 139 9.23 -3.78 -7.61
C VAL A 139 10.35 -2.96 -6.99
N GLU A 140 11.46 -3.59 -6.55
CA GLU A 140 12.65 -2.88 -6.05
C GLU A 140 13.18 -1.88 -7.09
N TYR A 141 13.42 -2.35 -8.32
CA TYR A 141 13.89 -1.51 -9.43
C TYR A 141 12.94 -0.34 -9.72
N PHE A 142 11.63 -0.58 -9.72
CA PHE A 142 10.63 0.46 -9.96
C PHE A 142 10.61 1.48 -8.82
N MET A 143 10.69 1.03 -7.57
CA MET A 143 10.71 1.89 -6.39
C MET A 143 11.94 2.80 -6.36
N ASP A 144 13.13 2.26 -6.58
CA ASP A 144 14.40 3.01 -6.65
C ASP A 144 14.37 4.09 -7.76
N ARG A 145 13.70 3.76 -8.87
CA ARG A 145 13.66 4.60 -10.07
C ARG A 145 12.56 5.67 -10.05
N TYR A 146 11.42 5.37 -9.44
CA TYR A 146 10.18 6.14 -9.60
C TYR A 146 9.48 6.50 -8.28
N GLY A 147 9.79 5.80 -7.18
CA GLY A 147 9.28 6.06 -5.84
C GLY A 147 7.81 5.69 -5.60
N ALA A 148 7.43 5.67 -4.33
CA ALA A 148 6.13 5.20 -3.85
C ALA A 148 4.92 5.85 -4.56
N GLY A 149 4.99 7.15 -4.89
CA GLY A 149 3.89 7.84 -5.57
C GLY A 149 3.57 7.27 -6.96
N LYS A 150 4.60 6.88 -7.73
CA LYS A 150 4.40 6.21 -9.02
C LYS A 150 4.05 4.73 -8.84
N LEU A 151 4.51 4.07 -7.77
CA LEU A 151 4.09 2.69 -7.46
C LEU A 151 2.59 2.63 -7.14
N ILE A 152 2.07 3.54 -6.31
CA ILE A 152 0.63 3.62 -5.99
C ILE A 152 -0.21 3.87 -7.25
N ALA A 153 0.26 4.75 -8.13
CA ALA A 153 -0.38 4.99 -9.44
C ALA A 153 -0.29 3.75 -10.36
N ALA A 154 0.82 3.02 -10.36
CA ALA A 154 1.00 1.78 -11.09
C ALA A 154 0.08 0.66 -10.57
N LEU A 155 -0.09 0.51 -9.25
CA LEU A 155 -1.02 -0.44 -8.62
C LEU A 155 -2.47 -0.19 -9.04
N ARG A 156 -2.89 1.08 -9.04
CA ARG A 156 -4.19 1.48 -9.58
C ARG A 156 -4.32 1.16 -11.08
N GLY A 157 -3.27 1.43 -11.85
CA GLY A 157 -3.18 1.09 -13.28
C GLY A 157 -3.21 -0.41 -13.57
N ALA A 158 -2.60 -1.23 -12.71
CA ALA A 158 -2.58 -2.69 -12.80
C ALA A 158 -3.98 -3.26 -12.56
N GLY A 159 -4.68 -2.86 -11.50
CA GLY A 159 -6.07 -3.27 -11.28
C GLY A 159 -7.01 -2.87 -12.43
N LEU A 160 -6.82 -1.68 -13.01
CA LEU A 160 -7.52 -1.27 -14.24
C LEU A 160 -7.15 -2.12 -15.46
N HIS A 161 -5.92 -2.63 -15.54
CA HIS A 161 -5.44 -3.48 -16.63
C HIS A 161 -6.06 -4.88 -16.55
N PHE A 162 -5.98 -5.52 -15.38
CA PHE A 162 -6.61 -6.82 -15.12
C PHE A 162 -8.14 -6.77 -15.25
N ALA A 163 -8.78 -5.62 -15.00
CA ALA A 163 -10.20 -5.40 -15.28
C ALA A 163 -10.53 -5.03 -16.76
N GLY A 164 -9.54 -5.11 -17.66
CA GLY A 164 -9.70 -4.83 -19.09
C GLY A 164 -10.06 -3.38 -19.44
N LYS A 165 -9.90 -2.43 -18.50
CA LYS A 165 -10.24 -1.00 -18.70
C LYS A 165 -9.12 -0.21 -19.34
N THR A 166 -7.87 -0.65 -19.19
CA THR A 166 -6.69 0.02 -19.74
C THR A 166 -5.69 -0.96 -20.35
N THR A 167 -4.72 -0.41 -21.08
CA THR A 167 -3.59 -1.16 -21.64
C THR A 167 -2.31 -0.70 -20.97
N GLN A 168 -1.31 -1.58 -20.88
CA GLN A 168 0.01 -1.28 -20.30
C GLN A 168 0.62 0.03 -20.85
N ARG A 169 0.48 0.28 -22.16
CA ARG A 169 0.91 1.54 -22.81
C ARG A 169 0.17 2.78 -22.32
N MET A 170 -1.14 2.67 -22.06
CA MET A 170 -1.90 3.80 -21.50
C MET A 170 -1.48 4.06 -20.06
N VAL A 171 -1.35 3.02 -19.22
CA VAL A 171 -0.78 3.16 -17.86
C VAL A 171 0.60 3.82 -17.89
N ALA A 172 1.50 3.37 -18.75
CA ALA A 172 2.84 3.95 -18.92
C ALA A 172 2.79 5.45 -19.28
N THR A 173 1.84 5.84 -20.12
CA THR A 173 1.62 7.24 -20.51
C THR A 173 1.06 8.05 -19.34
N ASP A 174 0.09 7.51 -18.62
CA ASP A 174 -0.61 8.19 -17.53
C ASP A 174 0.30 8.43 -16.30
N ILE A 175 1.25 7.53 -16.03
CA ILE A 175 2.21 7.63 -14.92
C ILE A 175 3.61 8.10 -15.35
N ASP A 176 3.80 8.46 -16.63
CA ASP A 176 5.06 8.95 -17.22
C ASP A 176 6.27 8.01 -16.97
N VAL A 177 6.16 6.76 -17.41
CA VAL A 177 7.25 5.76 -17.37
C VAL A 177 7.39 5.05 -18.73
N ARG A 178 8.42 4.22 -18.90
CA ARG A 178 8.58 3.46 -20.15
C ARG A 178 7.54 2.35 -20.24
N GLU A 179 7.05 2.06 -21.45
CA GLU A 179 6.08 0.98 -21.69
C GLU A 179 6.55 -0.38 -21.14
N THR A 180 7.84 -0.68 -21.23
CA THR A 180 8.44 -1.91 -20.68
C THR A 180 8.44 -1.94 -19.15
N GLU A 181 8.71 -0.81 -18.50
CA GLU A 181 8.75 -0.69 -17.04
C GLU A 181 7.33 -0.70 -16.46
N ALA A 182 6.35 -0.12 -17.17
CA ALA A 182 4.93 -0.28 -16.85
C ALA A 182 4.46 -1.73 -17.02
N MET A 183 4.90 -2.44 -18.06
CA MET A 183 4.55 -3.85 -18.25
C MET A 183 5.07 -4.73 -17.11
N MET A 184 6.35 -4.56 -16.72
CA MET A 184 6.96 -5.33 -15.63
C MET A 184 6.24 -5.07 -14.30
N ILE A 185 6.09 -3.80 -13.88
CA ILE A 185 5.46 -3.47 -12.60
C ILE A 185 3.98 -3.86 -12.52
N ILE A 186 3.25 -3.88 -13.64
CA ILE A 186 1.83 -4.29 -13.65
C ILE A 186 1.69 -5.77 -13.25
N TYR A 187 2.58 -6.65 -13.72
CA TYR A 187 2.54 -8.07 -13.36
C TYR A 187 3.20 -8.34 -12.00
N ALA A 188 4.28 -7.64 -11.65
CA ALA A 188 4.90 -7.75 -10.33
C ALA A 188 3.94 -7.33 -9.18
N LEU A 189 2.91 -6.52 -9.47
CA LEU A 189 1.86 -6.13 -8.52
C LEU A 189 0.65 -7.09 -8.49
N GLU A 190 0.62 -8.14 -9.30
CA GLU A 190 -0.47 -9.14 -9.32
C GLU A 190 -0.67 -9.85 -7.96
N PRO A 191 0.37 -10.23 -7.20
CA PRO A 191 0.19 -10.85 -5.87
C PRO A 191 -0.49 -9.89 -4.88
N ALA A 192 -0.10 -8.61 -4.89
CA ALA A 192 -0.70 -7.60 -4.03
C ALA A 192 -2.19 -7.41 -4.33
N LEU A 193 -2.57 -7.37 -5.60
CA LEU A 193 -3.97 -7.29 -6.02
C LEU A 193 -4.76 -8.56 -5.67
N THR A 194 -4.17 -9.74 -5.86
CA THR A 194 -4.83 -11.03 -5.65
C THR A 194 -5.14 -11.29 -4.18
N VAL A 195 -4.16 -11.09 -3.31
CA VAL A 195 -4.35 -11.21 -1.85
C VAL A 195 -5.20 -10.07 -1.31
N GLY A 196 -4.92 -8.83 -1.74
CA GLY A 196 -5.67 -7.63 -1.33
C GLY A 196 -7.16 -7.73 -1.63
N ARG A 197 -7.55 -8.21 -2.81
CA ARG A 197 -8.97 -8.42 -3.20
C ARG A 197 -9.73 -9.33 -2.23
N THR A 198 -9.06 -10.24 -1.56
CA THR A 198 -9.68 -11.23 -0.67
C THR A 198 -9.61 -10.81 0.80
N HIS A 199 -8.52 -10.17 1.23
CA HIS A 199 -8.22 -9.92 2.64
C HIS A 199 -8.22 -8.44 3.06
N ASP A 200 -8.08 -7.48 2.13
CA ASP A 200 -8.11 -6.05 2.47
C ASP A 200 -9.57 -5.53 2.53
N PRO A 201 -10.12 -5.22 3.72
CA PRO A 201 -11.50 -4.72 3.83
C PRO A 201 -11.69 -3.33 3.20
N PHE A 202 -10.61 -2.66 2.81
CA PHE A 202 -10.61 -1.36 2.16
C PHE A 202 -10.29 -1.41 0.66
N PHE A 203 -10.13 -2.60 0.05
CA PHE A 203 -9.78 -2.76 -1.37
C PHE A 203 -10.65 -1.91 -2.33
N GLU A 204 -11.95 -1.82 -2.05
CA GLU A 204 -12.90 -1.00 -2.81
C GLU A 204 -12.60 0.51 -2.80
N HIS A 205 -11.86 1.04 -1.81
CA HIS A 205 -11.47 2.45 -1.78
C HIS A 205 -10.42 2.79 -2.84
N LEU A 206 -9.56 1.82 -3.20
CA LEU A 206 -8.60 1.93 -4.30
C LEU A 206 -9.22 1.48 -5.65
N PHE A 207 -10.21 0.58 -5.59
CA PHE A 207 -10.84 -0.03 -6.77
C PHE A 207 -12.39 0.10 -6.82
N PRO A 208 -12.96 1.32 -6.66
CA PRO A 208 -14.40 1.51 -6.50
C PRO A 208 -15.23 1.16 -7.75
N ASP A 209 -14.58 1.03 -8.91
CA ASP A 209 -15.15 0.84 -10.24
C ASP A 209 -14.79 -0.51 -10.89
N VAL A 210 -13.86 -1.27 -10.31
CA VAL A 210 -13.27 -2.48 -10.93
C VAL A 210 -12.94 -3.64 -9.99
N HIS A 211 -13.14 -3.54 -8.68
CA HIS A 211 -12.77 -4.59 -7.71
C HIS A 211 -13.31 -5.99 -8.05
N ASP A 212 -14.51 -6.06 -8.62
CA ASP A 212 -15.24 -7.28 -9.00
C ASP A 212 -14.93 -7.78 -10.43
N GLN A 213 -14.19 -7.00 -11.22
CA GLN A 213 -13.97 -7.22 -12.65
C GLN A 213 -12.55 -7.67 -13.01
N MET A 214 -11.62 -7.69 -12.06
CA MET A 214 -10.22 -8.05 -12.32
C MET A 214 -10.06 -9.53 -12.62
N ASP A 215 -9.48 -9.85 -13.78
CA ASP A 215 -8.98 -11.19 -14.12
C ASP A 215 -7.64 -11.41 -13.41
N LEU A 216 -7.71 -11.99 -12.21
CA LEU A 216 -6.61 -12.29 -11.30
C LEU A 216 -6.76 -13.74 -10.81
N PRO A 217 -5.66 -14.46 -10.56
CA PRO A 217 -5.71 -15.83 -10.05
C PRO A 217 -6.49 -15.95 -8.74
N SER A 218 -6.89 -17.18 -8.41
CA SER A 218 -7.41 -17.51 -7.08
C SER A 218 -6.26 -17.68 -6.07
N LEU A 219 -6.50 -17.43 -4.78
CA LEU A 219 -5.48 -17.63 -3.73
C LEU A 219 -4.90 -19.04 -3.75
N ASP A 220 -5.78 -20.04 -3.88
CA ASP A 220 -5.43 -21.44 -4.08
C ASP A 220 -4.44 -21.71 -5.24
N GLU A 221 -4.34 -20.83 -6.23
CA GLU A 221 -3.38 -20.95 -7.34
C GLU A 221 -2.04 -20.26 -7.01
N VAL A 222 -2.05 -19.20 -6.20
CA VAL A 222 -0.85 -18.52 -5.68
C VAL A 222 -0.12 -19.40 -4.67
N ASP A 223 -0.84 -19.92 -3.65
CA ASP A 223 -0.29 -20.83 -2.64
C ASP A 223 0.37 -22.08 -3.27
N ARG A 224 -0.14 -22.54 -4.42
CA ARG A 224 0.43 -23.68 -5.15
C ARG A 224 1.65 -23.28 -5.97
N ALA A 225 1.67 -22.10 -6.58
CA ALA A 225 2.81 -21.62 -7.35
C ALA A 225 4.05 -21.46 -6.47
N GLU A 226 3.89 -20.92 -5.25
CA GLU A 226 4.98 -20.83 -4.26
C GLU A 226 5.48 -22.21 -3.83
N SER A 227 4.59 -23.20 -3.67
CA SER A 227 4.98 -24.57 -3.30
C SER A 227 5.72 -25.34 -4.42
N ASP A 228 5.39 -25.10 -5.70
CA ASP A 228 6.03 -25.75 -6.86
C ASP A 228 7.38 -25.10 -7.22
N SER A 229 7.68 -23.88 -6.76
CA SER A 229 8.98 -23.22 -6.97
C SER A 229 10.09 -23.67 -6.00
N HIS A 230 9.75 -24.49 -5.00
CA HIS A 230 10.66 -24.99 -3.97
C HIS A 230 11.06 -26.48 -4.14
N GLU A 231 10.81 -27.11 -5.31
CA GLU A 231 11.28 -28.47 -5.72
C GLU A 231 12.48 -28.47 -6.71
#